data_AF-A0AAQ3NLA8-F1
#
_entry.id   AF-A0AAQ3NLA8-F1
#
_cell.length_a   1.000
_cell.length_b   1.000
_cell.length_c   1.000
_cell.angle_alpha   90.00
_cell.angle_beta   90.00
_cell.angle_gamma   90.00
#
_symmetry.space_group_name_H-M   'P 1'
#
loop_
_entity.id
_entity.type
_entity.pdbx_description
1 polymer ?
#
loop_
_entity_poly.entity_id
_entity_poly.type
_entity_poly.pdbx_seq_one_letter_code
_entity_poly.pdbx_strand_id
1 'polypeptide(L)'
;MGTYGYAAPEYVMTGHLTSKSDVYSFGVVLLEMLTGRRSMDKHRPNGEHNLVEWARPHLGERRRFYKLIDPRLEGHFSVKGAQKAAQLAAHCLCRDPKARPLMSEVVEALKPLPNLKDMASSSYYYQTMQADRIGASPNTRNSRTQGALLSRNGQQQRSLSIPNGSYASPYHHQFPQPSPKTNGKA
;
A
#
# COMPACT_ATOMS: atom_id res chain seq x y z
N MET A 1 18.21 15.76 -25.15
CA MET A 1 18.50 14.46 -24.52
C MET A 1 17.92 14.50 -23.12
N GLY A 2 16.98 13.60 -22.79
CA GLY A 2 16.39 13.47 -21.45
C GLY A 2 17.00 12.29 -20.68
N THR A 3 16.90 12.30 -19.35
CA THR A 3 17.42 11.22 -18.50
C THR A 3 16.47 10.02 -18.52
N TYR A 4 17.02 8.83 -18.80
CA TYR A 4 16.25 7.59 -18.80
C TYR A 4 15.59 7.34 -17.43
N GLY A 5 14.28 7.07 -17.43
CA GLY A 5 13.47 6.93 -16.21
C GLY A 5 12.55 8.12 -15.90
N TYR A 6 12.83 9.30 -16.47
CA TYR A 6 12.03 10.52 -16.26
C TYR A 6 11.21 10.92 -17.48
N ALA A 7 11.61 10.42 -18.66
CA ALA A 7 11.00 10.79 -19.92
C ALA A 7 9.52 10.39 -19.99
N ALA A 8 8.68 11.36 -20.35
CA ALA A 8 7.26 11.12 -20.61
C ALA A 8 7.08 10.17 -21.81
N PRO A 9 6.06 9.30 -21.81
CA PRO A 9 5.86 8.30 -22.85
C PRO A 9 5.73 8.90 -24.26
N GLU A 10 5.03 10.03 -24.38
CA GLU A 10 4.90 10.76 -25.65
C GLU A 10 6.21 11.42 -26.10
N TYR A 11 7.06 11.85 -25.17
CA TYR A 11 8.37 12.39 -25.49
C TYR A 11 9.29 11.29 -26.05
N VAL A 12 9.25 10.10 -25.45
CA VAL A 12 10.00 8.93 -25.96
C VAL A 12 9.52 8.53 -27.35
N MET A 13 8.20 8.54 -27.57
CA MET A 13 7.60 8.08 -28.82
C MET A 13 7.76 9.09 -29.97
N THR A 14 7.65 10.39 -29.69
CA THR A 14 7.54 11.43 -30.73
C THR A 14 8.72 12.41 -30.75
N GLY A 15 9.57 12.41 -29.72
CA GLY A 15 10.64 13.39 -29.54
C GLY A 15 10.18 14.81 -29.16
N HIS A 16 8.87 15.06 -29.04
CA HIS A 16 8.34 16.40 -28.78
C HIS A 16 8.41 16.77 -27.30
N LEU A 17 9.26 17.74 -26.98
CA LEU A 17 9.35 18.30 -25.63
C LEU A 17 8.24 19.33 -25.42
N THR A 18 7.50 19.21 -24.31
CA THR A 18 6.40 20.11 -23.97
C THR A 18 6.41 20.41 -22.47
N SER A 19 5.70 21.45 -22.04
CA SER A 19 5.49 21.70 -20.61
C SER A 19 4.83 20.50 -19.90
N LYS A 20 4.03 19.69 -20.62
CA LYS A 20 3.40 18.49 -20.05
C LYS A 20 4.39 17.34 -19.87
N SER A 21 5.45 17.24 -20.67
CA SER A 21 6.51 16.25 -20.43
C SER A 21 7.37 16.63 -19.21
N ASP A 22 7.51 17.93 -18.92
CA ASP A 22 8.17 18.39 -17.69
C ASP A 22 7.34 18.05 -16.45
N VAL A 23 6.01 18.23 -16.52
CA VAL A 23 5.09 17.82 -15.44
C VAL A 23 5.21 16.33 -15.15
N TYR A 24 5.31 15.49 -16.19
CA TYR A 24 5.51 14.04 -16.00
C TYR A 24 6.83 13.76 -15.29
N SER A 25 7.91 14.38 -15.75
CA SER A 25 9.25 14.22 -15.15
C SER A 25 9.24 14.64 -13.68
N PHE A 26 8.56 15.75 -13.34
CA PHE A 26 8.33 16.17 -11.97
C PHE A 26 7.56 15.12 -11.15
N GLY A 27 6.52 14.51 -11.74
CA GLY A 27 5.79 13.41 -11.12
C GLY A 27 6.68 12.22 -10.73
N VAL A 28 7.67 11.87 -11.58
CA VAL A 28 8.66 10.83 -11.26
C VAL A 28 9.49 11.24 -10.05
N VAL A 29 10.02 12.47 -10.03
CA VAL A 29 10.82 12.99 -8.91
C VAL A 29 10.01 13.01 -7.62
N LEU A 30 8.73 13.42 -7.68
CA LEU A 30 7.84 13.40 -6.51
C LEU A 30 7.64 11.98 -5.96
N LEU A 31 7.54 10.97 -6.83
CA LEU A 31 7.55 9.57 -6.38
C LEU A 31 8.87 9.15 -5.76
N GLU A 32 10.01 9.58 -6.30
CA GLU A 32 11.33 9.29 -5.71
C GLU A 32 11.41 9.84 -4.28
N MET A 33 10.94 11.07 -4.06
CA MET A 33 10.91 11.67 -2.73
C MET A 33 10.00 10.90 -1.76
N LEU A 34 8.82 10.49 -2.22
CA LEU A 34 7.87 9.75 -1.37
C LEU A 34 8.39 8.35 -1.01
N THR A 35 9.07 7.70 -1.94
CA THR A 35 9.43 6.27 -1.84
C THR A 35 10.87 6.04 -1.37
N GLY A 36 11.73 7.05 -1.47
CA GLY A 36 13.17 6.91 -1.25
C GLY A 36 13.86 6.01 -2.28
N ARG A 37 13.17 5.66 -3.37
CA ARG A 37 13.63 4.74 -4.42
C ARG A 37 14.06 5.55 -5.64
N ARG A 38 15.14 5.12 -6.31
CA ARG A 38 15.51 5.66 -7.62
C ARG A 38 14.48 5.29 -8.69
N SER A 39 14.29 6.20 -9.66
CA SER A 39 13.41 6.08 -10.82
C SER A 39 13.70 4.83 -11.65
N MET A 40 14.98 4.50 -11.85
CA MET A 40 15.46 3.29 -12.49
C MET A 40 16.48 2.55 -11.62
N ASP A 41 16.28 1.26 -11.43
CA ASP A 41 17.16 0.42 -10.60
C ASP A 41 17.20 -1.02 -11.11
N LYS A 42 18.35 -1.39 -11.71
CA LYS A 42 18.55 -2.74 -12.30
C LYS A 42 18.81 -3.82 -11.25
N HIS A 43 18.99 -3.46 -9.99
CA HIS A 43 19.22 -4.42 -8.90
C HIS A 43 17.92 -4.89 -8.23
N ARG A 44 16.77 -4.31 -8.61
CA ARG A 44 15.46 -4.75 -8.11
C ARG A 44 14.97 -5.99 -8.86
N PRO A 45 13.96 -6.71 -8.32
CA PRO A 45 13.35 -7.82 -9.03
C PRO A 45 12.74 -7.41 -10.37
N ASN A 46 12.57 -8.39 -11.26
CA ASN A 46 11.90 -8.19 -12.54
C ASN A 46 10.51 -7.56 -12.34
N GLY A 47 10.21 -6.53 -13.11
CA GLY A 47 8.98 -5.75 -12.99
C GLY A 47 9.06 -4.57 -12.01
N GLU A 48 10.11 -4.46 -11.19
CA GLU A 48 10.29 -3.35 -10.26
C GLU A 48 11.41 -2.37 -10.65
N HIS A 49 12.08 -2.61 -11.79
CA HIS A 49 13.18 -1.76 -12.25
C HIS A 49 12.76 -0.32 -12.51
N ASN A 50 11.55 -0.11 -13.03
CA ASN A 50 10.97 1.20 -13.26
C ASN A 50 10.04 1.57 -12.09
N LEU A 51 10.34 2.69 -11.44
CA LEU A 51 9.60 3.15 -10.27
C LEU A 51 8.13 3.44 -10.57
N VAL A 52 7.83 4.05 -11.72
CA VAL A 52 6.46 4.43 -12.09
C VAL A 52 5.59 3.19 -12.31
N GLU A 53 6.11 2.20 -13.03
CA GLU A 53 5.41 0.93 -13.29
C GLU A 53 5.17 0.15 -11.98
N TRP A 54 6.16 0.09 -11.08
CA TRP A 54 6.01 -0.50 -9.76
C TRP A 54 4.99 0.24 -8.87
N ALA A 55 5.01 1.57 -8.89
CA ALA A 55 4.16 2.39 -8.02
C ALA A 55 2.69 2.42 -8.48
N ARG A 56 2.42 2.22 -9.77
CA ARG A 56 1.10 2.32 -10.41
C ARG A 56 -0.05 1.62 -9.65
N PRO A 57 0.07 0.33 -9.25
CA PRO A 57 -0.98 -0.36 -8.49
C PRO A 57 -1.24 0.19 -7.08
N HIS A 58 -0.34 1.04 -6.55
CA HIS A 58 -0.46 1.61 -5.21
C HIS A 58 -0.98 3.05 -5.23
N LEU A 59 -0.83 3.76 -6.35
CA LEU A 59 -1.24 5.16 -6.49
C LEU A 59 -2.76 5.37 -6.56
N GLY A 60 -3.51 4.33 -6.97
CA GLY A 60 -4.98 4.40 -7.07
C GLY A 60 -5.74 4.17 -5.76
N GLU A 61 -5.09 3.64 -4.72
CA GLU A 61 -5.78 3.19 -3.50
C GLU A 61 -5.36 3.96 -2.25
N ARG A 62 -6.32 4.64 -1.61
CA ARG A 62 -6.11 5.49 -0.43
C ARG A 62 -5.39 4.81 0.74
N ARG A 63 -5.53 3.50 0.91
CA ARG A 63 -4.87 2.75 2.00
C ARG A 63 -3.53 2.15 1.59
N ARG A 64 -3.28 1.95 0.30
CA ARG A 64 -2.03 1.33 -0.18
C ARG A 64 -0.87 2.30 -0.25
N PHE A 65 -1.10 3.61 -0.11
CA PHE A 65 -0.02 4.59 -0.18
C PHE A 65 1.07 4.35 0.89
N TYR A 66 0.75 3.78 2.06
CA TYR A 66 1.76 3.39 3.06
C TYR A 66 2.80 2.39 2.54
N LYS A 67 2.47 1.59 1.51
CA LYS A 67 3.43 0.71 0.85
C LYS A 67 4.44 1.47 -0.02
N LEU A 68 4.06 2.64 -0.51
CA LEU A 68 4.92 3.53 -1.29
C LEU A 68 5.88 4.30 -0.39
N ILE A 69 5.43 4.73 0.80
CA ILE A 69 6.23 5.63 1.64
C ILE A 69 7.55 4.99 2.07
N ASP A 70 8.64 5.77 1.97
CA ASP A 70 9.97 5.38 2.40
C ASP A 70 9.94 4.92 3.87
N PRO A 71 10.27 3.64 4.15
CA PRO A 71 10.30 3.12 5.52
C PRO A 71 11.22 3.90 6.45
N ARG A 72 12.27 4.54 5.92
CA ARG A 72 13.24 5.33 6.69
C ARG A 72 12.66 6.64 7.24
N LEU A 73 11.45 7.02 6.83
CA LEU A 73 10.74 8.15 7.44
C LEU A 73 10.17 7.78 8.81
N GLU A 74 10.05 6.50 9.17
CA GLU A 74 9.70 6.03 10.51
C GLU A 74 8.41 6.66 11.10
N GLY A 75 7.48 7.08 10.23
CA GLY A 75 6.23 7.74 10.63
C GLY A 75 6.32 9.25 10.82
N HIS A 76 7.49 9.86 10.58
CA HIS A 76 7.73 11.31 10.59
C HIS A 76 7.26 11.97 9.28
N PHE A 77 5.99 11.75 8.93
CA PHE A 77 5.34 12.40 7.80
C PHE A 77 3.86 12.62 8.11
N SER A 78 3.26 13.65 7.50
CA SER A 78 1.82 13.86 7.56
C SER A 78 1.10 12.81 6.72
N VAL A 79 0.14 12.09 7.31
CA VAL A 79 -0.68 11.08 6.60
C VAL A 79 -1.42 11.73 5.44
N LYS A 80 -2.14 12.83 5.70
CA LYS A 80 -2.88 13.60 4.69
C LYS A 80 -1.93 14.19 3.64
N GLY A 81 -0.79 14.72 4.07
CA GLY A 81 0.22 15.32 3.20
C GLY A 81 0.77 14.30 2.21
N ALA A 82 1.24 13.17 2.72
CA ALA A 82 1.75 12.07 1.91
C ALA A 82 0.67 11.50 0.96
N GLN A 83 -0.56 11.35 1.43
CA GLN A 83 -1.66 10.88 0.58
C GLN A 83 -1.96 11.85 -0.57
N LYS A 84 -2.01 13.16 -0.29
CA LYS A 84 -2.21 14.19 -1.33
C LYS A 84 -1.04 14.26 -2.31
N ALA A 85 0.19 14.18 -1.83
CA ALA A 85 1.38 14.15 -2.67
C ALA A 85 1.39 12.92 -3.60
N ALA A 86 1.02 11.74 -3.09
CA ALA A 86 0.91 10.52 -3.90
C ALA A 86 -0.18 10.65 -4.98
N GLN A 87 -1.33 11.24 -4.65
CA GLN A 87 -2.39 11.53 -5.63
C GLN A 87 -1.91 12.51 -6.70
N LEU A 88 -1.24 13.58 -6.31
CA LEU A 88 -0.69 14.56 -7.25
C LEU A 88 0.34 13.91 -8.17
N ALA A 89 1.23 13.07 -7.65
CA ALA A 89 2.17 12.29 -8.45
C ALA A 89 1.44 11.42 -9.48
N ALA A 90 0.34 10.75 -9.09
CA ALA A 90 -0.48 9.96 -9.99
C ALA A 90 -1.07 10.78 -11.15
N HIS A 91 -1.54 12.01 -10.88
CA HIS A 91 -2.04 12.93 -11.89
C HIS A 91 -0.92 13.41 -12.84
N CYS A 92 0.24 13.77 -12.30
CA CYS A 92 1.41 14.16 -13.11
C CYS A 92 1.88 13.01 -14.03
N LEU A 93 1.78 11.76 -13.56
CA LEU A 93 2.21 10.55 -14.28
C LEU A 93 1.13 9.97 -15.20
N CYS A 94 0.05 10.72 -15.48
CA CYS A 94 -0.98 10.28 -16.41
C CYS A 94 -0.37 10.06 -17.82
N ARG A 95 -0.79 8.97 -18.48
CA ARG A 95 -0.33 8.66 -19.84
C ARG A 95 -0.80 9.71 -20.85
N ASP A 96 -2.02 10.22 -20.69
CA ASP A 96 -2.52 11.33 -21.49
C ASP A 96 -1.93 12.66 -20.98
N PRO A 97 -1.13 13.38 -21.80
CA PRO A 97 -0.55 14.68 -21.42
C PRO A 97 -1.61 15.74 -21.11
N LYS A 98 -2.81 15.65 -21.71
CA LYS A 98 -3.89 16.61 -21.49
C LYS A 98 -4.47 16.51 -20.08
N ALA A 99 -4.54 15.29 -19.54
CA ALA A 99 -5.04 15.02 -18.20
C ALA A 99 -4.05 15.39 -17.07
N ARG A 100 -2.78 15.68 -17.39
CA ARG A 100 -1.80 16.14 -16.40
C ARG A 100 -2.12 17.58 -15.97
N PRO A 101 -1.88 17.96 -14.71
CA PRO A 101 -2.08 19.35 -14.26
C PRO A 101 -1.08 20.31 -14.91
N LEU A 102 -1.33 21.60 -14.78
CA LEU A 102 -0.35 22.66 -15.01
C LEU A 102 0.64 22.72 -13.83
N MET A 103 1.88 23.16 -14.07
CA MET A 103 2.84 23.32 -12.96
C MET A 103 2.39 24.35 -11.91
N SER A 104 1.58 25.34 -12.27
CA SER A 104 0.95 26.24 -11.31
C SER A 104 0.03 25.48 -10.35
N GLU A 105 -0.83 24.61 -10.86
CA GLU A 105 -1.73 23.77 -10.07
C GLU A 105 -0.95 22.79 -9.19
N VAL A 106 0.17 22.25 -9.69
CA VAL A 106 1.08 21.40 -8.90
C VAL A 106 1.63 22.16 -7.70
N VAL A 107 2.10 23.40 -7.89
CA VAL A 107 2.61 24.24 -6.80
C VAL A 107 1.50 24.57 -5.80
N GLU A 108 0.32 24.95 -6.27
CA GLU A 108 -0.84 25.23 -5.41
C GLU A 108 -1.23 24.02 -4.55
N ALA A 109 -1.20 22.82 -5.13
CA ALA A 109 -1.50 21.58 -4.41
C ALA A 109 -0.45 21.22 -3.37
N LEU A 110 0.84 21.48 -3.63
CA LEU A 110 1.95 21.15 -2.72
C LEU A 110 2.16 22.17 -1.60
N LYS A 111 1.94 23.46 -1.87
CA LYS A 111 2.18 24.57 -0.94
C LYS A 111 1.58 24.37 0.47
N PRO A 112 0.35 23.87 0.64
CA PRO A 112 -0.21 23.68 1.99
C PRO A 112 0.28 22.43 2.72
N LEU A 113 0.89 21.45 2.03
CA LEU A 113 1.18 20.14 2.61
C LEU A 113 2.18 20.16 3.78
N PRO A 114 3.27 20.95 3.75
CA PRO A 114 4.22 21.01 4.86
C PRO A 114 3.62 21.51 6.19
N ASN A 115 2.48 22.22 6.14
CA ASN A 115 1.82 22.78 7.32
C ASN A 115 0.89 21.78 8.03
N LEU A 116 0.74 20.56 7.48
CA LEU A 116 -0.12 19.53 8.04
C LEU A 116 0.56 18.84 9.24
N LYS A 117 -0.16 18.74 10.36
CA LYS A 117 0.37 18.25 11.65
C LYS A 117 -0.07 16.83 12.03
N ASP A 118 -0.73 16.11 11.12
CA ASP A 118 -1.22 14.75 11.34
C ASP A 118 -0.13 13.70 11.10
N MET A 119 0.85 13.67 11.99
CA MET A 119 1.98 12.72 11.91
C MET A 119 1.51 11.27 11.97
N ALA A 120 2.07 10.43 11.09
CA ALA A 120 1.76 9.01 11.02
C ALA A 120 2.19 8.25 12.28
N SER A 121 3.27 8.65 12.95
CA SER A 121 3.72 8.05 14.21
C SER A 121 2.66 8.09 15.33
N SER A 122 1.79 9.10 15.32
CA SER A 122 0.65 9.23 16.25
C SER A 122 -0.61 8.48 15.79
N SER A 123 -0.59 7.84 14.62
CA SER A 123 -1.72 7.09 14.07
C SER A 123 -1.67 5.62 14.46
N TYR A 124 -2.73 5.12 15.09
CA TYR A 124 -2.88 3.69 15.39
C TYR A 124 -2.77 2.79 14.15
N TYR A 125 -3.31 3.25 13.01
CA TYR A 125 -3.26 2.49 11.75
C TYR A 125 -1.84 2.30 11.22
N TYR A 126 -0.98 3.31 11.39
CA TYR A 126 0.42 3.20 10.97
C TYR A 126 1.19 2.21 11.87
N GLN A 127 0.94 2.23 13.18
CA GLN A 127 1.55 1.29 14.13
C GLN A 127 1.17 -0.16 13.83
N THR A 128 -0.10 -0.45 13.55
CA THR A 128 -0.53 -1.82 13.22
C THR A 128 0.08 -2.30 11.90
N MET A 129 0.16 -1.44 10.87
CA MET A 129 0.82 -1.79 9.61
C MET A 129 2.32 -2.06 9.74
N GLN A 130 3.01 -1.36 10.64
CA GLN A 130 4.44 -1.62 10.91
C GLN A 130 4.65 -2.97 11.59
N ALA A 131 3.76 -3.35 12.52
CA ALA A 131 3.83 -4.66 13.20
C ALA A 131 3.69 -5.82 12.18
N ASP A 132 2.78 -5.71 11.21
CA ASP A 132 2.63 -6.70 10.15
C ASP A 132 3.88 -6.82 9.26
N ARG A 133 4.56 -5.70 8.96
CA ARG A 133 5.83 -5.70 8.21
C ARG A 133 6.94 -6.42 8.95
N ILE A 134 7.04 -6.23 10.27
CA ILE A 134 8.04 -6.90 11.10
C ILE A 134 7.70 -8.39 11.28
N GLY A 135 6.42 -8.72 11.46
CA GLY A 135 5.93 -10.10 11.61
C GLY A 135 6.00 -10.95 10.33
N ALA A 136 6.04 -10.32 9.15
CA ALA A 136 6.14 -11.00 7.86
C ALA A 136 7.58 -11.35 7.44
N SER A 137 8.60 -11.11 8.27
CA SER A 137 9.98 -11.51 7.97
C SER A 137 10.18 -13.01 8.22
N PRO A 138 10.37 -13.87 7.19
CA PRO A 138 10.63 -15.28 7.39
C PRO A 138 12.14 -15.48 7.48
N ASN A 139 12.79 -14.95 8.52
CA ASN A 139 14.18 -15.34 8.77
C ASN A 139 14.64 -15.18 10.22
N THR A 140 14.11 -16.03 11.10
CA THR A 140 14.81 -16.47 12.33
C THR A 140 14.28 -17.85 12.74
N ARG A 141 14.69 -18.88 12.00
CA ARG A 141 14.68 -20.26 12.48
C ARG A 141 16.08 -20.84 12.39
N ASN A 142 16.87 -20.61 13.45
CA ASN A 142 17.68 -21.66 14.08
C ASN A 142 18.48 -21.08 15.25
N SER A 143 17.99 -21.29 16.47
CA SER A 143 18.75 -22.08 17.45
C SER A 143 17.83 -22.43 18.61
N ARG A 144 17.59 -23.72 18.78
CA ARG A 144 16.85 -24.31 19.90
C ARG A 144 17.82 -25.25 20.59
N THR A 145 18.43 -24.82 21.69
CA THR A 145 19.11 -25.70 22.64
C THR A 145 18.79 -25.28 24.08
N GLN A 146 18.58 -26.32 24.88
CA GLN A 146 17.92 -26.41 26.18
C GLN A 146 18.71 -25.78 27.34
N GLY A 147 18.02 -25.54 28.47
CA GLY A 147 18.64 -25.69 29.80
C GLY A 147 18.08 -24.84 30.94
N ALA A 148 17.76 -25.52 32.05
CA ALA A 148 17.48 -25.06 33.44
C ALA A 148 16.06 -24.53 33.74
N LEU A 149 15.16 -25.35 34.31
CA LEU A 149 15.03 -25.77 35.72
C LEU A 149 14.83 -24.59 36.69
N LEU A 150 13.66 -24.56 37.34
CA LEU A 150 13.49 -24.59 38.81
C LEU A 150 12.01 -24.79 39.18
N SER A 151 11.75 -25.88 39.91
CA SER A 151 10.52 -26.20 40.64
C SER A 151 10.23 -25.22 41.77
N ARG A 152 8.96 -25.08 42.21
CA ARG A 152 8.48 -25.57 43.53
C ARG A 152 7.04 -25.11 43.88
N ASN A 153 6.19 -26.14 44.06
CA ASN A 153 5.05 -26.36 44.97
C ASN A 153 3.90 -25.36 45.17
N GLY A 154 2.68 -25.91 45.05
CA GLY A 154 1.89 -26.25 46.26
C GLY A 154 0.36 -26.10 46.21
N GLN A 155 -0.35 -27.26 46.08
CA GLN A 155 -1.68 -27.61 46.66
C GLN A 155 -2.92 -26.75 46.27
N GLN A 156 -4.16 -27.26 46.11
CA GLN A 156 -4.82 -28.50 46.52
C GLN A 156 -6.14 -28.70 45.72
N GLN A 157 -6.62 -29.93 45.71
CA GLN A 157 -7.85 -30.44 45.08
C GLN A 157 -9.15 -29.76 45.52
N ARG A 158 -10.14 -29.72 44.62
CA ARG A 158 -11.50 -30.26 44.86
C ARG A 158 -12.22 -30.54 43.54
N SER A 159 -12.52 -31.82 43.34
CA SER A 159 -13.43 -32.40 42.35
C SER A 159 -14.87 -31.94 42.57
N LEU A 160 -15.71 -31.95 41.52
CA LEU A 160 -17.09 -32.47 41.53
C LEU A 160 -17.67 -32.49 40.09
N SER A 161 -17.87 -33.71 39.58
CA SER A 161 -18.97 -34.23 38.74
C SER A 161 -19.56 -33.41 37.56
N ILE A 162 -19.46 -34.01 36.35
CA ILE A 162 -20.29 -33.76 35.14
C ILE A 162 -21.70 -34.35 35.35
N PRO A 163 -22.77 -33.91 34.63
CA PRO A 163 -23.07 -34.57 33.36
C PRO A 163 -23.65 -33.66 32.24
N ASN A 164 -23.35 -34.06 31.00
CA ASN A 164 -24.03 -33.86 29.72
C ASN A 164 -25.06 -32.72 29.53
N GLY A 165 -24.80 -31.88 28.53
CA GLY A 165 -25.80 -31.02 27.89
C GLY A 165 -25.29 -30.51 26.54
N SER A 166 -25.62 -31.23 25.48
CA SER A 166 -25.40 -30.87 24.08
C SER A 166 -26.18 -29.60 23.70
N TYR A 167 -25.49 -28.55 23.25
CA TYR A 167 -26.11 -27.41 22.58
C TYR A 167 -25.42 -27.06 21.27
N ALA A 168 -26.28 -26.75 20.30
CA ALA A 168 -26.06 -26.77 18.87
C ALA A 168 -25.19 -25.64 18.32
N SER A 169 -24.50 -25.97 17.23
CA SER A 169 -23.94 -25.05 16.24
C SER A 169 -25.06 -24.49 15.35
N PRO A 170 -25.11 -23.18 15.02
CA PRO A 170 -26.21 -22.63 14.24
C PRO A 170 -25.79 -22.23 12.81
N TYR A 171 -25.53 -23.18 11.90
CA TYR A 171 -25.58 -22.92 10.45
C TYR A 171 -25.89 -24.19 9.64
N HIS A 172 -27.14 -24.34 9.17
CA HIS A 172 -27.53 -25.16 8.00
C HIS A 172 -28.86 -24.55 7.47
N HIS A 173 -28.87 -23.85 6.33
CA HIS A 173 -29.08 -24.31 4.94
C HIS A 173 -30.46 -24.93 4.63
N GLN A 174 -31.22 -24.32 3.72
CA GLN A 174 -31.94 -24.95 2.58
C GLN A 174 -32.65 -23.85 1.73
N PHE A 175 -32.34 -23.60 0.44
CA PHE A 175 -32.50 -24.40 -0.80
C PHE A 175 -33.99 -24.61 -1.24
N PRO A 176 -34.34 -24.91 -2.52
CA PRO A 176 -34.42 -23.98 -3.67
C PRO A 176 -35.64 -24.21 -4.64
N GLN A 177 -35.85 -23.28 -5.61
CA GLN A 177 -36.49 -23.46 -6.96
C GLN A 177 -37.99 -23.88 -7.04
N PRO A 178 -38.70 -23.85 -8.20
CA PRO A 178 -38.31 -23.47 -9.57
C PRO A 178 -39.24 -22.48 -10.34
N SER A 179 -38.76 -21.99 -11.48
CA SER A 179 -39.48 -21.21 -12.49
C SER A 179 -40.33 -22.08 -13.43
N PRO A 180 -41.48 -21.60 -13.96
CA PRO A 180 -42.18 -22.25 -15.06
C PRO A 180 -41.88 -21.61 -16.42
N LYS A 181 -41.74 -22.46 -17.45
CA LYS A 181 -41.88 -22.11 -18.87
C LYS A 181 -43.18 -22.73 -19.39
N THR A 182 -43.93 -21.99 -20.22
CA THR A 182 -44.78 -22.57 -21.28
C THR A 182 -44.71 -21.70 -22.54
N ASN A 183 -44.79 -22.38 -23.69
CA ASN A 183 -44.66 -21.91 -25.08
C ASN A 183 -45.99 -21.39 -25.66
N GLY A 184 -45.91 -20.59 -26.74
CA GLY A 184 -46.62 -20.92 -28.00
C GLY A 184 -47.52 -19.87 -28.68
N LYS A 185 -47.03 -19.38 -29.85
CA LYS A 185 -47.71 -19.06 -31.13
C LYS A 185 -49.02 -18.24 -31.17
N ALA A 186 -49.02 -17.15 -31.94
CA ALA A 186 -49.39 -17.10 -33.37
C ALA A 186 -48.90 -15.78 -33.98
#